data_AF-T1BHE7-F1
#
_entry.id   AF-T1BHE7-F1
#
_cell.length_a   1.000
_cell.length_b   1.000
_cell.length_c   1.000
_cell.angle_alpha   90.00
_cell.angle_beta   90.00
_cell.angle_gamma   90.00
#
_symmetry.space_group_name_H-M   'P 1'
#
loop_
_entity.id
_entity.type
_entity.pdbx_description
1 polymer ?
#
loop_
_entity_poly.entity_id
_entity_poly.type
_entity_poly.pdbx_seq_one_letter_code
_entity_poly.pdbx_strand_id
1 'polypeptide(L)'
;MYLFSILLLAGVLISVLLFLYTLYSLAWNAFKIPLKKVKMKANLGRRIYYVIRNVFLQGKLFKELSGGIMHALMFWGFIAFAGYSLSFFFTGLFPGKTLIPAGALADAVFFTVDILAIILIADVIYSVLRRWVIKIPRYQGYNGFEASFILFLVGTLMVTYYILGVLRIDGVTRDIPGSIMGSLPAKFTPIT
;
A
#
# COMPACT_ATOMS: atom_id res chain seq x y z
N MET A 1 -17.98 -18.33 16.86
CA MET A 1 -17.36 -18.18 15.52
C MET A 1 -18.19 -17.38 14.53
N TYR A 2 -19.52 -17.52 14.45
CA TYR A 2 -20.33 -16.81 13.43
C TYR A 2 -20.45 -15.30 13.63
N LEU A 3 -20.59 -14.81 14.87
CA LEU A 3 -20.81 -13.37 15.13
C LEU A 3 -19.65 -12.50 14.61
N PHE A 4 -18.41 -12.87 14.90
CA PHE A 4 -17.23 -12.14 14.42
C PHE A 4 -17.15 -12.13 12.89
N SER A 5 -17.36 -13.28 12.24
CA SER A 5 -17.35 -13.38 10.78
C SER A 5 -18.46 -12.57 10.13
N ILE A 6 -19.66 -12.54 10.74
CA ILE A 6 -20.79 -11.73 10.26
C ILE A 6 -20.47 -10.24 10.38
N LEU A 7 -19.93 -9.79 11.52
CA LEU A 7 -19.54 -8.40 11.72
C LEU A 7 -18.44 -7.97 10.75
N LEU A 8 -17.43 -8.82 10.54
CA LEU A 8 -16.36 -8.56 9.59
C LEU A 8 -16.90 -8.47 8.16
N LEU A 9 -17.74 -9.44 7.74
CA LEU A 9 -18.35 -9.44 6.42
C LEU A 9 -19.22 -8.19 6.19
N ALA A 10 -20.06 -7.84 7.18
CA ALA A 10 -20.88 -6.64 7.12
C ALA A 10 -20.02 -5.37 7.00
N GLY A 11 -18.96 -5.25 7.79
CA GLY A 11 -18.01 -4.14 7.73
C GLY A 11 -17.31 -4.02 6.37
N VAL A 12 -16.86 -5.15 5.81
CA VAL A 12 -16.24 -5.20 4.48
C VAL A 12 -17.25 -4.79 3.40
N LEU A 13 -18.46 -5.34 3.44
CA LEU A 13 -19.51 -5.00 2.47
C LEU A 13 -19.88 -3.51 2.53
N ILE A 14 -20.07 -2.95 3.72
CA ILE A 14 -20.35 -1.52 3.90
C ILE A 14 -19.20 -0.67 3.33
N SER A 15 -17.95 -1.05 3.62
CA SER A 15 -16.78 -0.33 3.12
C SER A 15 -16.69 -0.35 1.59
N VAL A 16 -16.93 -1.51 0.98
CA VAL A 16 -16.94 -1.68 -0.48
C VAL A 16 -18.08 -0.87 -1.11
N LEU A 17 -19.29 -0.93 -0.54
CA LEU A 17 -20.44 -0.18 -1.06
C LEU A 17 -20.24 1.33 -0.98
N LEU A 18 -19.73 1.83 0.15
CA LEU A 18 -19.39 3.25 0.31
C LEU A 18 -18.32 3.67 -0.69
N PHE A 19 -17.26 2.88 -0.84
CA PHE A 19 -16.19 3.14 -1.80
C PHE A 19 -16.73 3.20 -3.24
N LEU A 20 -17.54 2.22 -3.65
CA LEU A 20 -18.15 2.19 -4.99
C LEU A 20 -19.14 3.34 -5.20
N TYR A 21 -19.92 3.69 -4.18
CA TYR A 21 -20.83 4.84 -4.22
C TYR A 21 -20.06 6.14 -4.40
N THR A 22 -18.99 6.36 -3.64
CA THR A 22 -18.13 7.55 -3.78
C THR A 22 -17.47 7.58 -5.16
N LEU A 23 -16.98 6.45 -5.66
CA LEU A 23 -16.37 6.34 -6.99
C LEU A 23 -17.40 6.66 -8.10
N TYR A 24 -18.59 6.09 -8.00
CA TYR A 24 -19.70 6.36 -8.92
C TYR A 24 -20.11 7.83 -8.87
N SER A 25 -20.29 8.39 -7.68
CA SER A 25 -20.64 9.81 -7.49
C SER A 25 -19.59 10.73 -8.09
N LEU A 26 -18.29 10.44 -7.87
CA LEU A 26 -17.20 11.21 -8.44
C LEU A 26 -17.17 11.12 -9.98
N ALA A 27 -17.30 9.91 -10.54
CA ALA A 27 -17.34 9.69 -11.98
C ALA A 27 -18.55 10.39 -12.62
N TRP A 28 -19.71 10.30 -11.99
CA TRP A 28 -20.95 10.93 -12.43
C TRP A 28 -20.85 12.46 -12.39
N ASN A 29 -20.29 13.02 -11.32
CA ASN A 29 -20.04 14.45 -11.22
C ASN A 29 -19.00 14.92 -12.24
N ALA A 30 -17.96 14.14 -12.50
CA ALA A 30 -16.97 14.43 -13.53
C ALA A 30 -17.58 14.42 -14.94
N PHE A 31 -18.53 13.54 -15.21
CA PHE A 31 -19.26 13.48 -16.48
C PHE A 31 -20.26 14.63 -16.65
N LYS A 32 -20.91 15.07 -15.56
CA LYS A 32 -21.86 16.18 -15.54
C LYS A 32 -21.24 17.56 -15.70
N ILE A 33 -19.96 17.73 -15.33
CA ILE A 33 -19.26 18.99 -15.58
C ILE A 33 -19.18 19.15 -17.10
N PRO A 34 -19.84 20.16 -17.71
CA PRO A 34 -19.65 20.42 -19.12
C PRO A 34 -18.19 20.82 -19.26
N LEU A 35 -17.36 19.90 -19.73
CA LEU A 35 -16.01 20.18 -20.14
C LEU A 35 -16.15 21.26 -21.21
N LYS A 36 -15.96 22.54 -20.83
CA LYS A 36 -15.69 23.60 -21.78
C LYS A 36 -14.65 22.99 -22.70
N LYS A 37 -15.01 22.78 -23.98
CA LYS A 37 -14.15 22.09 -24.95
C LYS A 37 -12.88 22.92 -25.08
N VAL A 38 -11.94 22.73 -24.17
CA VAL A 38 -10.60 23.27 -24.29
C VAL A 38 -10.12 22.60 -25.57
N LYS A 39 -9.88 23.39 -26.61
CA LYS A 39 -9.22 22.95 -27.85
C LYS A 39 -7.80 22.51 -27.47
N MET A 40 -7.69 21.39 -26.76
CA MET A 40 -6.43 20.83 -26.35
C MET A 40 -5.86 20.14 -27.58
N LYS A 41 -4.77 20.68 -28.11
CA LYS A 41 -3.98 19.97 -29.12
C LYS A 41 -3.69 18.57 -28.60
N ALA A 42 -4.10 17.56 -29.34
CA ALA A 42 -4.01 16.15 -28.97
C ALA A 42 -2.58 15.62 -29.12
N ASN A 43 -1.62 16.22 -28.41
CA ASN A 43 -0.26 15.69 -28.37
C ASN A 43 -0.21 14.56 -27.35
N LEU A 44 -0.70 13.38 -27.75
CA LEU A 44 -0.76 12.18 -26.92
C LEU A 44 0.62 11.82 -26.34
N GLY A 45 1.67 11.88 -27.15
CA GLY A 45 3.04 11.59 -26.69
C GLY A 45 3.50 12.50 -25.55
N ARG A 46 3.21 13.81 -25.64
CA ARG A 46 3.56 14.75 -24.58
C ARG A 46 2.79 14.48 -23.28
N ARG A 47 1.56 13.97 -23.38
CA ARG A 47 0.75 13.59 -22.21
C ARG A 47 1.27 12.32 -21.55
N ILE A 48 1.59 11.30 -22.33
CA ILE A 48 2.20 10.05 -21.81
C ILE A 48 3.51 10.38 -21.10
N TYR A 49 4.36 11.23 -21.71
CA TYR A 49 5.59 11.71 -21.06
C TYR A 49 5.30 12.38 -19.70
N TYR A 50 4.32 13.27 -19.62
CA TYR A 50 3.97 13.91 -18.35
C TYR A 50 3.39 12.95 -17.32
N VAL A 51 2.65 11.91 -17.74
CA VAL A 51 2.17 10.86 -16.83
C VAL A 51 3.36 10.07 -16.30
N ILE A 52 4.23 9.55 -17.16
CA ILE A 52 5.42 8.80 -16.73
C ILE A 52 6.29 9.65 -15.81
N ARG A 53 6.64 10.87 -16.23
CA ARG A 53 7.51 11.76 -15.46
C ARG A 53 6.92 12.21 -14.13
N ASN A 54 5.64 12.59 -14.10
CA ASN A 54 5.07 13.24 -12.91
C ASN A 54 4.28 12.29 -12.01
N VAL A 55 3.72 11.20 -12.54
CA VAL A 55 2.96 10.21 -11.76
C VAL A 55 3.89 9.11 -11.27
N PHE A 56 4.53 8.38 -12.19
CA PHE A 56 5.39 7.25 -11.82
C PHE A 56 6.73 7.71 -11.26
N LEU A 57 7.43 8.60 -11.96
CA LEU A 57 8.73 9.10 -11.51
C LEU A 57 8.63 10.26 -10.51
N GLN A 58 7.41 10.72 -10.19
CA GLN A 58 7.16 11.78 -9.21
C GLN A 58 8.02 13.05 -9.39
N GLY A 59 8.41 13.39 -10.63
CA GLY A 59 9.42 14.42 -10.90
C GLY A 59 9.10 15.82 -10.36
N LYS A 60 7.84 16.12 -10.05
CA LYS A 60 7.44 17.38 -9.41
C LYS A 60 7.72 17.40 -7.90
N LEU A 61 7.72 16.25 -7.23
CA LEU A 61 7.89 16.16 -5.79
C LEU A 61 9.36 16.34 -5.38
N PHE A 62 10.30 15.92 -6.24
CA PHE A 62 11.74 16.12 -6.05
C PHE A 62 12.21 17.58 -6.10
N LYS A 63 11.32 18.55 -6.35
CA LYS A 63 11.62 19.98 -6.13
C LYS A 63 11.99 20.27 -4.67
N GLU A 64 11.51 19.46 -3.74
CA GLU A 64 11.93 19.47 -2.36
C GLU A 64 12.33 18.05 -1.98
N LEU A 65 13.64 17.80 -1.97
CA LEU A 65 14.21 16.46 -1.97
C LEU A 65 13.71 15.60 -0.80
N SER A 66 13.64 16.17 0.41
CA SER A 66 13.29 15.41 1.61
C SER A 66 11.86 14.88 1.58
N GLY A 67 10.88 15.72 1.22
CA GLY A 67 9.49 15.32 1.09
C GLY A 67 9.21 14.51 -0.18
N GLY A 68 10.01 14.71 -1.23
CA GLY A 68 9.91 13.97 -2.48
C GLY A 68 10.36 12.53 -2.36
N ILE A 69 11.51 12.28 -1.72
CA ILE A 69 11.98 10.91 -1.44
C ILE A 69 10.96 10.17 -0.60
N MET A 70 10.46 10.80 0.47
CA MET A 70 9.45 10.23 1.35
C MET A 70 8.22 9.75 0.57
N HIS A 71 7.61 10.64 -0.23
CA HIS A 71 6.46 10.27 -1.05
C HIS A 71 6.75 9.22 -2.13
N ALA A 72 7.97 9.19 -2.68
CA ALA A 72 8.35 8.20 -3.68
C ALA A 72 8.43 6.82 -3.06
N LEU A 73 9.10 6.70 -1.92
CA LEU A 73 9.19 5.45 -1.17
C LEU A 73 7.81 4.96 -0.75
N MET A 74 6.96 5.86 -0.25
CA MET A 74 5.57 5.55 0.11
C MET A 74 4.77 4.99 -1.08
N PHE A 75 4.84 5.66 -2.24
CA PHE A 75 4.10 5.26 -3.45
C PHE A 75 4.55 3.91 -4.01
N TRP A 76 5.86 3.71 -4.20
CA TRP A 76 6.38 2.45 -4.74
C TRP A 76 6.23 1.30 -3.75
N GLY A 77 6.37 1.59 -2.45
CA GLY A 77 6.05 0.65 -1.38
C GLY A 77 4.60 0.18 -1.44
N PHE A 78 3.63 1.08 -1.62
CA PHE A 78 2.23 0.68 -1.77
C PHE A 78 1.93 -0.12 -3.03
N ILE A 79 2.61 0.15 -4.16
CA ILE A 79 2.45 -0.66 -5.36
C ILE A 79 2.90 -2.10 -5.10
N ALA A 80 4.06 -2.28 -4.47
CA ALA A 80 4.56 -3.61 -4.11
C ALA A 80 3.63 -4.31 -3.11
N PHE A 81 3.17 -3.60 -2.08
CA PHE A 81 2.24 -4.12 -1.08
C PHE A 81 0.85 -4.44 -1.64
N ALA A 82 0.38 -3.71 -2.65
CA ALA A 82 -0.85 -4.04 -3.36
C ALA A 82 -0.70 -5.38 -4.08
N GLY A 83 0.44 -5.63 -4.74
CA GLY A 83 0.76 -6.93 -5.34
C GLY A 83 0.81 -8.06 -4.31
N TYR A 84 1.49 -7.83 -3.19
CA TYR A 84 1.52 -8.78 -2.06
C TYR A 84 0.12 -9.09 -1.54
N SER A 85 -0.67 -8.04 -1.25
CA SER A 85 -2.02 -8.17 -0.70
C SER A 85 -2.94 -8.92 -1.67
N LEU A 86 -2.83 -8.64 -2.97
CA LEU A 86 -3.58 -9.35 -4.00
C LEU A 86 -3.24 -10.85 -4.00
N SER A 87 -1.96 -11.21 -3.93
CA SER A 87 -1.54 -12.62 -3.83
C SER A 87 -2.02 -13.28 -2.54
N PHE A 88 -1.98 -12.56 -1.42
CA PHE A 88 -2.45 -13.02 -0.12
C PHE A 88 -3.96 -13.31 -0.14
N PHE A 89 -4.79 -12.37 -0.61
CA PHE A 89 -6.23 -12.57 -0.75
C PHE A 89 -6.56 -13.67 -1.76
N PHE A 90 -5.86 -13.73 -2.89
CA PHE A 90 -6.09 -14.75 -3.91
C PHE A 90 -5.90 -16.17 -3.35
N THR A 91 -4.83 -16.39 -2.59
CA THR A 91 -4.56 -17.72 -1.99
C THR A 91 -5.55 -18.04 -0.87
N GLY A 92 -6.01 -17.02 -0.13
CA GLY A 92 -7.07 -17.19 0.87
C GLY A 92 -8.43 -17.55 0.27
N LEU A 93 -8.74 -17.07 -0.94
CA LEU A 93 -9.98 -17.37 -1.66
C LEU A 93 -9.92 -18.71 -2.42
N PHE A 94 -8.74 -19.06 -2.94
CA PHE A 94 -8.51 -20.28 -3.71
C PHE A 94 -7.40 -21.12 -3.07
N PRO A 95 -7.72 -21.94 -2.05
CA PRO A 95 -6.74 -22.80 -1.41
C PRO A 95 -5.99 -23.67 -2.43
N GLY A 96 -4.66 -23.70 -2.33
CA GLY A 96 -3.78 -24.46 -3.23
C GLY A 96 -3.47 -23.78 -4.57
N LYS A 97 -4.01 -22.59 -4.86
CA LYS A 97 -3.62 -21.78 -6.02
C LYS A 97 -2.84 -20.55 -5.56
N THR A 98 -1.66 -20.33 -6.15
CA THR A 98 -0.87 -19.12 -5.91
C THR A 98 -0.85 -18.26 -7.15
N LEU A 99 -0.87 -16.94 -6.94
CA LEU A 99 -0.74 -15.97 -8.04
C LEU A 99 0.73 -15.80 -8.48
N ILE A 100 1.64 -16.01 -7.53
CA ILE A 100 3.09 -16.03 -7.73
C ILE A 100 3.55 -17.49 -7.55
N PRO A 101 4.04 -18.16 -8.61
CA PRO A 101 4.55 -19.52 -8.51
C PRO A 101 5.77 -19.60 -7.59
N ALA A 102 5.88 -20.68 -6.81
CA ALA A 102 7.03 -20.91 -5.95
C ALA A 102 8.35 -20.99 -6.76
N GLY A 103 9.43 -20.44 -6.20
CA GLY A 103 10.76 -20.43 -6.81
C GLY A 103 11.48 -19.10 -6.61
N ALA A 104 12.66 -18.95 -7.22
CA ALA A 104 13.54 -17.80 -7.01
C ALA A 104 12.89 -16.43 -7.31
N LEU A 105 11.93 -16.39 -8.25
CA LEU A 105 11.17 -15.17 -8.53
C LEU A 105 10.27 -14.77 -7.36
N ALA A 106 9.60 -15.74 -6.73
CA ALA A 106 8.77 -15.48 -5.55
C ALA A 106 9.62 -14.98 -4.38
N ASP A 107 10.77 -15.62 -4.14
CA ASP A 107 11.70 -15.23 -3.08
C ASP A 107 12.18 -13.78 -3.29
N ALA A 108 12.56 -13.42 -4.52
CA ALA A 108 12.98 -12.05 -4.84
C ALA A 108 11.85 -11.03 -4.66
N VAL A 109 10.61 -11.37 -5.04
CA VAL A 109 9.45 -10.51 -4.86
C VAL A 109 9.14 -10.30 -3.38
N PHE A 110 9.05 -11.39 -2.59
CA PHE A 110 8.74 -11.28 -1.17
C PHE A 110 9.86 -10.58 -0.40
N PHE A 111 11.13 -10.84 -0.73
CA PHE A 111 12.26 -10.11 -0.17
C PHE A 111 12.19 -8.61 -0.45
N THR A 112 11.77 -8.23 -1.67
CA THR A 112 11.57 -6.83 -2.03
C THR A 112 10.43 -6.22 -1.21
N VAL A 113 9.33 -6.94 -1.00
CA VAL A 113 8.21 -6.49 -0.17
C VAL A 113 8.63 -6.31 1.29
N ASP A 114 9.41 -7.24 1.84
CA ASP A 114 9.97 -7.14 3.20
C ASP A 114 10.82 -5.86 3.34
N ILE A 115 11.81 -5.66 2.46
CA ILE A 115 12.63 -4.44 2.48
C ILE A 115 11.78 -3.18 2.40
N LEU A 116 10.82 -3.15 1.47
CA LEU A 116 9.93 -2.01 1.33
C LEU A 116 9.06 -1.80 2.58
N ALA A 117 8.66 -2.85 3.28
CA ALA A 117 7.90 -2.75 4.52
C ALA A 117 8.69 -2.02 5.62
N ILE A 118 9.98 -2.35 5.79
CA ILE A 118 10.87 -1.64 6.73
C ILE A 118 11.04 -0.18 6.32
N ILE A 119 11.25 0.06 5.02
CA ILE A 119 11.39 1.42 4.48
C ILE A 119 10.11 2.22 4.75
N LEU A 120 8.93 1.64 4.55
CA LEU A 120 7.64 2.29 4.81
C LEU A 120 7.45 2.62 6.30
N ILE A 121 7.90 1.75 7.22
CA ILE A 121 7.88 2.07 8.66
C ILE A 121 8.77 3.29 8.95
N ALA A 122 10.00 3.29 8.43
CA ALA A 122 10.91 4.42 8.57
C ALA A 122 10.32 5.70 7.96
N ASP A 123 9.64 5.58 6.82
CA ASP A 123 9.02 6.68 6.10
C ASP A 123 7.80 7.26 6.85
N VAL A 124 7.01 6.41 7.50
CA VAL A 124 5.92 6.84 8.40
C VAL A 124 6.49 7.60 9.60
N ILE A 125 7.55 7.09 10.23
CA ILE A 125 8.23 7.77 11.35
C ILE A 125 8.75 9.14 10.87
N TYR A 126 9.45 9.18 9.73
CA TYR A 126 9.96 10.41 9.16
C TYR A 126 8.84 11.40 8.81
N SER A 127 7.73 10.92 8.23
CA SER A 127 6.54 11.72 7.93
C SER A 127 5.96 12.36 9.18
N VAL A 128 5.87 11.60 10.27
CA VAL A 128 5.41 12.04 11.59
C VAL A 128 6.34 13.11 12.17
N LEU A 129 7.65 12.85 12.19
CA LEU A 129 8.66 13.79 12.69
C LEU A 129 8.62 15.10 11.91
N ARG A 130 8.52 15.02 10.58
CA ARG A 130 8.49 16.19 9.70
C ARG A 130 7.23 17.03 9.88
N ARG A 131 6.11 16.40 10.25
CA ARG A 131 4.81 17.06 10.40
C ARG A 131 4.63 17.70 11.78
N TRP A 132 5.06 17.04 12.85
CA TRP A 132 4.81 17.51 14.23
C TRP A 132 6.02 18.07 14.96
N VAL A 133 7.23 17.60 14.64
CA VAL A 133 8.47 18.06 15.30
C VAL A 133 9.13 19.17 14.50
N ILE A 134 9.46 18.93 13.22
CA ILE A 134 10.16 19.90 12.36
C ILE A 134 9.25 21.07 11.94
N LYS A 135 7.93 20.82 11.81
CA LYS A 135 6.90 21.82 11.51
C LYS A 135 7.23 22.72 10.30
N ILE A 136 7.43 22.11 9.14
CA ILE A 136 7.83 22.86 7.93
C ILE A 136 6.78 23.94 7.59
N PRO A 137 7.20 25.20 7.32
CA PRO A 137 6.30 26.34 7.13
C PRO A 137 5.18 26.12 6.11
N ARG A 138 5.46 25.38 5.03
CA ARG A 138 4.48 25.07 3.97
C ARG A 138 3.32 24.16 4.41
N TYR A 139 3.46 23.44 5.53
CA TYR A 139 2.41 22.56 6.07
C TYR A 139 1.57 23.25 7.15
N GLN A 140 1.89 24.48 7.53
CA GLN A 140 1.14 25.20 8.55
C GLN A 140 -0.29 25.42 8.04
N GLY A 141 -1.26 24.81 8.73
CA GLY A 141 -2.69 24.85 8.38
C GLY A 141 -3.29 23.54 7.81
N TYR A 142 -2.47 22.57 7.37
CA TYR A 142 -2.94 21.33 6.71
C TYR A 142 -2.59 20.04 7.47
N ASN A 143 -2.29 20.13 8.77
CA ASN A 143 -2.09 18.96 9.64
C ASN A 143 -3.44 18.38 10.08
N GLY A 144 -4.24 17.93 9.10
CA GLY A 144 -5.56 17.36 9.35
C GLY A 144 -5.49 16.03 10.10
N PHE A 145 -6.54 15.75 10.86
CA PHE A 145 -6.76 14.45 11.51
C PHE A 145 -6.66 13.30 10.50
N GLU A 146 -7.25 13.47 9.31
CA GLU A 146 -7.24 12.48 8.23
C GLU A 146 -5.83 12.03 7.84
N ALA A 147 -4.91 12.98 7.64
CA ALA A 147 -3.55 12.67 7.22
C ALA A 147 -2.76 11.93 8.32
N SER A 148 -3.13 12.15 9.58
CA SER A 148 -2.53 11.49 10.75
C SER A 148 -3.11 10.08 10.92
N PHE A 149 -4.41 9.95 10.72
CA PHE A 149 -5.13 8.68 10.72
C PHE A 149 -4.62 7.74 9.62
N ILE A 150 -4.41 8.25 8.40
CA ILE A 150 -3.83 7.47 7.30
C ILE A 150 -2.42 7.00 7.66
N LEU A 151 -1.54 7.86 8.18
CA LEU A 151 -0.19 7.45 8.60
C LEU A 151 -0.23 6.37 9.69
N PHE A 152 -1.16 6.48 10.64
CA PHE A 152 -1.38 5.45 11.66
C PHE A 152 -1.83 4.12 11.03
N LEU A 153 -2.77 4.13 10.10
CA LEU A 153 -3.21 2.92 9.40
C LEU A 153 -2.09 2.26 8.62
N VAL A 154 -1.27 3.04 7.93
CA VAL A 154 -0.12 2.55 7.15
C VAL A 154 0.93 1.95 8.07
N GLY A 155 1.30 2.65 9.15
CA GLY A 155 2.22 2.12 10.15
C GLY A 155 1.71 0.82 10.77
N THR A 156 0.43 0.78 11.14
CA THR A 156 -0.23 -0.43 11.68
C THR A 156 -0.21 -1.57 10.68
N LEU A 157 -0.47 -1.30 9.40
CA LEU A 157 -0.43 -2.31 8.33
C LEU A 157 0.98 -2.91 8.21
N MET A 158 2.03 -2.09 8.23
CA MET A 158 3.40 -2.60 8.14
C MET A 158 3.83 -3.38 9.38
N VAL A 159 3.44 -2.93 10.58
CA VAL A 159 3.76 -3.65 11.83
C VAL A 159 3.03 -4.99 11.87
N THR A 160 1.74 -5.02 11.52
CA THR A 160 0.96 -6.26 11.49
C THR A 160 1.47 -7.24 10.43
N TYR A 161 1.97 -6.74 9.28
CA TYR A 161 2.67 -7.55 8.30
C TYR A 161 3.87 -8.29 8.92
N TYR A 162 4.72 -7.60 9.68
CA TYR A 162 5.87 -8.22 10.33
C TYR A 162 5.50 -9.16 11.47
N ILE A 163 4.51 -8.80 12.28
CA ILE A 163 3.97 -9.71 13.32
C ILE A 163 3.51 -11.01 12.67
N LEU A 164 2.77 -10.93 11.57
CA LEU A 164 2.32 -12.11 10.83
C LEU A 164 3.50 -12.90 10.24
N GLY A 165 4.54 -12.23 9.76
CA GLY A 165 5.79 -12.86 9.32
C GLY A 165 6.46 -13.66 10.43
N VAL A 166 6.58 -13.08 11.62
CA VAL A 166 7.17 -13.74 12.80
C VAL A 166 6.33 -14.94 13.25
N LEU A 167 5.00 -14.80 13.27
CA LEU A 167 4.12 -15.91 13.63
C LEU A 167 4.28 -17.10 12.66
N ARG A 168 4.51 -16.84 11.37
CA ARG A 168 4.72 -17.90 10.35
C ARG A 168 6.01 -18.68 10.48
N ILE A 169 6.94 -18.19 11.30
CA ILE A 169 8.16 -18.93 11.62
C ILE A 169 7.79 -20.22 12.37
N ASP A 170 6.68 -20.28 13.11
CA ASP A 170 6.27 -21.43 13.96
C ASP A 170 6.13 -22.80 13.25
N GLY A 171 6.05 -22.82 11.92
CA GLY A 171 5.89 -24.05 11.16
C GLY A 171 4.46 -24.53 10.97
N VAL A 172 3.49 -23.94 11.68
CA VAL A 172 2.05 -24.28 11.61
C VAL A 172 1.38 -23.56 10.43
N THR A 173 1.91 -22.39 10.03
CA THR A 173 1.33 -21.55 8.98
C THR A 173 2.19 -21.42 7.71
N ARG A 174 3.09 -22.38 7.47
CA ARG A 174 4.06 -22.40 6.35
C ARG A 174 3.43 -22.36 4.95
N ASP A 175 2.25 -22.94 4.80
CA ASP A 175 1.58 -23.07 3.49
C ASP A 175 0.84 -21.79 3.05
N ILE A 176 0.84 -20.75 3.88
CA ILE A 176 0.25 -19.46 3.53
C ILE A 176 1.35 -18.59 2.90
N PRO A 177 1.26 -18.27 1.59
CA PRO A 177 2.28 -17.48 0.93
C PRO A 177 2.50 -16.13 1.61
N GLY A 178 3.77 -15.75 1.79
CA GLY A 178 4.14 -14.41 2.23
C GLY A 178 5.64 -14.23 2.46
N SER A 179 5.98 -13.26 3.32
CA SER A 179 7.34 -12.83 3.72
C SER A 179 8.37 -13.96 3.71
N ILE A 180 9.64 -13.64 3.42
CA ILE A 180 10.77 -14.60 3.48
C ILE A 180 10.81 -15.40 4.79
N MET A 181 10.23 -14.88 5.87
CA MET A 181 10.14 -15.57 7.16
C MET A 181 9.31 -16.86 7.11
N GLY A 182 8.36 -16.99 6.16
CA GLY A 182 7.54 -18.19 5.98
C GLY A 182 8.27 -19.38 5.37
N SER A 183 9.38 -19.14 4.64
CA SER A 183 10.20 -20.21 4.03
C SER A 183 11.38 -20.65 4.91
N LEU A 184 11.57 -20.03 6.08
CA LEU A 184 12.68 -20.36 6.99
C LEU A 184 12.51 -21.77 7.59
N PRO A 185 13.54 -22.65 7.53
CA PRO A 185 13.45 -24.01 8.06
C PRO A 185 13.19 -24.04 9.58
N ALA A 186 12.52 -25.09 10.06
CA ALA A 186 12.09 -25.26 11.45
C ALA A 186 13.21 -25.08 12.51
N LYS A 187 14.48 -25.21 12.11
CA LYS A 187 15.65 -25.00 12.99
C LYS A 187 15.90 -23.55 13.43
N PHE A 188 15.26 -22.57 12.79
CA PHE A 188 15.37 -21.15 13.15
C PHE A 188 14.13 -20.64 13.88
N THR A 189 13.27 -21.55 14.35
CA THR A 189 12.00 -21.20 14.97
C THR A 189 12.16 -21.21 16.49
N PRO A 190 11.70 -20.18 17.20
CA PRO A 190 11.87 -20.08 18.65
C PRO A 190 10.97 -21.03 19.45
N ILE A 191 10.22 -21.92 18.76
CA ILE A 191 9.20 -22.80 19.34
C ILE A 191 9.55 -24.28 19.15
N THR A 192 10.81 -24.60 18.89
CA THR A 192 11.33 -25.98 18.95
C THR A 192 12.10 -26.22 20.23
#